data_AF-A0A355GP73-F1
#
_entry.id   AF-A0A355GP73-F1
#
_cell.length_a   1.000
_cell.length_b   1.000
_cell.length_c   1.000
_cell.angle_alpha   90.00
_cell.angle_beta   90.00
_cell.angle_gamma   90.00
#
_symmetry.space_group_name_H-M   'P 1'
#
loop_
_entity.id
_entity.type
_entity.pdbx_description
1 polymer ?
#
loop_
_entity_poly.entity_id
_entity_poly.type
_entity_poly.pdbx_seq_one_letter_code
_entity_poly.pdbx_strand_id
1 'polypeptide(L)'
;MKGLSLIPVHRMIIRTLLSLSLLLSLCTAGFAQANNNGGNNNGGNNQNGNNQNAGGITIDADGVIAAPFRVTQNSSQLNQRRLQALAAEALPADVNRKSEFRKISLVELEKICQAYQSKNEPLPPEVLYLAGLTRIDYLFVDREHNDLIIAGPAEGFAANAQNRVVGIESGRPPIRLDDLVVAFQSQDRGLVTGCSFDAKPENLAKMNEYIRRTNNASSAATAADRFKTMAQILGMQDVSVTGVPAGSHYARIL
;
A
#
# COMPACT_ATOMS: atom_id res chain seq x y z
N MET A 1 -4.33 52.18 46.26
CA MET A 1 -3.19 52.94 45.71
C MET A 1 -2.58 52.12 44.57
N LYS A 2 -2.60 52.67 43.34
CA LYS A 2 -1.68 52.56 42.18
C LYS A 2 -0.92 51.22 41.99
N GLY A 3 -0.86 50.53 40.84
CA GLY A 3 -1.11 50.89 39.44
C GLY A 3 -0.04 50.22 38.56
N LEU A 4 -0.47 49.65 37.42
CA LEU A 4 0.20 49.42 36.12
C LEU A 4 1.59 48.76 35.98
N SER A 5 1.60 47.73 35.12
CA SER A 5 2.52 47.34 34.02
C SER A 5 3.97 47.89 33.97
N LEU A 6 4.92 47.04 33.53
CA LEU A 6 5.70 47.24 32.28
C LEU A 6 6.73 46.13 32.03
N ILE A 7 6.81 45.73 30.76
CA ILE A 7 7.83 44.92 30.08
C ILE A 7 9.18 45.68 30.05
N PRO A 8 10.34 44.99 29.89
CA PRO A 8 11.35 45.58 29.02
C PRO A 8 11.95 44.59 28.01
N VAL A 9 11.70 44.92 26.74
CA VAL A 9 12.51 44.57 25.58
C VAL A 9 13.70 45.53 25.59
N HIS A 10 14.92 45.05 25.76
CA HIS A 10 16.10 45.87 25.53
C HIS A 10 17.29 45.01 25.10
N ARG A 11 17.98 45.46 24.03
CA ARG A 11 19.31 45.06 23.54
C ARG A 11 19.36 44.07 22.36
N MET A 12 18.54 44.35 21.36
CA MET A 12 19.05 44.46 19.99
C MET A 12 19.84 45.79 19.92
N ILE A 13 20.96 45.86 19.18
CA ILE A 13 21.94 46.97 19.07
C ILE A 13 23.26 46.75 19.87
N ILE A 14 24.04 45.76 19.44
CA ILE A 14 25.51 45.86 19.35
C ILE A 14 25.87 45.17 18.02
N ARG A 15 25.73 45.88 16.89
CA ARG A 15 26.84 46.55 16.19
C ARG A 15 28.02 45.58 15.95
N THR A 16 28.03 44.93 14.79
CA THR A 16 28.79 45.43 13.62
C THR A 16 30.28 45.56 13.93
N LEU A 17 31.06 44.54 13.62
CA LEU A 17 32.50 44.58 13.33
C LEU A 17 32.90 43.14 12.98
N LEU A 18 33.10 42.86 11.70
CA LEU A 18 34.23 42.12 11.12
C LEU A 18 33.85 41.56 9.73
N SER A 19 33.70 42.46 8.78
CA SER A 19 33.87 42.18 7.35
C SER A 19 35.36 42.14 7.00
N LEU A 20 35.70 41.37 5.96
CA LEU A 20 36.81 41.58 5.00
C LEU A 20 37.98 40.56 5.05
N SER A 21 37.93 39.56 4.18
CA SER A 21 39.05 39.25 3.27
C SER A 21 38.58 38.39 2.10
N LEU A 22 38.80 38.94 0.90
CA LEU A 22 38.54 38.44 -0.45
C LEU A 22 39.91 38.30 -1.12
N LEU A 23 40.19 37.20 -1.84
CA LEU A 23 41.08 37.08 -3.01
C LEU A 23 41.18 35.58 -3.40
N LEU A 24 40.54 35.11 -4.48
CA LEU A 24 40.96 35.10 -5.90
C LEU A 24 41.93 33.94 -6.24
N SER A 25 41.42 32.91 -6.93
CA SER A 25 42.20 32.08 -7.85
C SER A 25 41.31 31.55 -8.98
N LEU A 26 41.54 32.09 -10.17
CA LEU A 26 41.05 31.61 -11.46
C LEU A 26 42.04 30.56 -11.99
N CYS A 27 41.54 29.42 -12.46
CA CYS A 27 42.21 28.63 -13.51
C CYS A 27 41.17 27.89 -14.36
N THR A 28 41.07 28.30 -15.63
CA THR A 28 40.35 27.62 -16.72
C THR A 28 41.36 27.06 -17.71
N ALA A 29 41.27 25.77 -18.06
CA ALA A 29 41.59 25.23 -19.39
C ALA A 29 41.36 23.70 -19.44
N GLY A 30 40.78 23.22 -20.54
CA GLY A 30 41.02 21.85 -21.03
C GLY A 30 39.77 21.04 -21.36
N PHE A 31 39.25 21.17 -22.58
CA PHE A 31 38.42 20.15 -23.20
C PHE A 31 39.27 18.90 -23.45
N ALA A 32 38.81 17.73 -22.99
CA ALA A 32 39.31 16.44 -23.42
C ALA A 32 38.12 15.55 -23.79
N GLN A 33 37.97 15.37 -25.11
CA GLN A 33 37.09 14.41 -25.75
C GLN A 33 37.78 13.03 -25.70
N ALA A 34 37.23 12.10 -24.93
CA ALA A 34 37.65 10.70 -24.96
C ALA A 34 36.46 9.83 -25.38
N ASN A 35 36.48 9.44 -26.65
CA ASN A 35 35.68 8.37 -27.22
C ASN A 35 36.46 7.07 -27.02
N ASN A 36 35.86 6.06 -26.38
CA ASN A 36 36.21 4.66 -26.62
C ASN A 36 35.08 3.73 -26.17
N ASN A 37 34.33 3.29 -27.18
CA ASN A 37 34.02 1.90 -27.53
C ASN A 37 34.02 0.80 -26.44
N GLY A 38 32.96 0.00 -26.45
CA GLY A 38 33.02 -1.43 -26.09
C GLY A 38 32.38 -1.82 -24.77
N GLY A 39 31.04 -1.90 -24.74
CA GLY A 39 30.29 -2.40 -23.58
C GLY A 39 29.17 -3.35 -24.00
N ASN A 40 29.51 -4.62 -24.15
CA ASN A 40 28.58 -5.75 -24.22
C ASN A 40 27.77 -5.81 -22.92
N ASN A 41 26.43 -5.71 -22.99
CA ASN A 41 25.55 -6.01 -21.85
C ASN A 41 24.40 -6.91 -22.33
N ASN A 42 24.73 -8.21 -22.41
CA ASN A 42 23.82 -9.24 -21.96
C ASN A 42 23.82 -9.23 -20.43
N GLY A 43 22.64 -9.19 -19.82
CA GLY A 43 22.50 -9.21 -18.37
C GLY A 43 21.21 -8.55 -17.94
N GLY A 44 20.10 -9.27 -18.14
CA GLY A 44 18.83 -8.96 -17.50
C GLY A 44 19.02 -8.94 -15.99
N ASN A 45 19.22 -7.75 -15.44
CA ASN A 45 19.18 -7.52 -14.01
C ASN A 45 17.75 -7.12 -13.69
N ASN A 46 16.96 -8.13 -13.30
CA ASN A 46 15.67 -7.96 -12.65
C ASN A 46 15.95 -7.35 -11.27
N GLN A 47 16.25 -6.05 -11.24
CA GLN A 47 16.32 -5.30 -10.00
C GLN A 47 14.89 -5.21 -9.47
N ASN A 48 14.66 -6.03 -8.45
CA ASN A 48 13.53 -6.01 -7.54
C ASN A 48 13.49 -4.66 -6.81
N GLY A 49 13.16 -3.60 -7.55
CA GLY A 49 12.72 -2.35 -6.99
C GLY A 49 11.36 -2.62 -6.37
N ASN A 50 11.30 -2.57 -5.04
CA ASN A 50 10.07 -2.58 -4.25
C ASN A 50 9.25 -1.36 -4.67
N ASN A 51 8.59 -1.47 -5.82
CA ASN A 51 7.79 -0.44 -6.42
C ASN A 51 6.60 -0.31 -5.48
N GLN A 52 6.47 0.84 -4.81
CA GLN A 52 5.35 1.21 -3.93
C GLN A 52 3.99 1.28 -4.68
N ASN A 53 3.90 0.63 -5.84
CA ASN A 53 2.67 0.27 -6.49
C ASN A 53 2.10 -0.89 -5.68
N ALA A 54 1.42 -0.57 -4.57
CA ALA A 54 0.57 -1.51 -3.86
C ALA A 54 -0.24 -2.27 -4.92
N GLY A 55 0.07 -3.56 -5.09
CA GLY A 55 -0.58 -4.41 -6.07
C GLY A 55 -2.10 -4.26 -5.94
N GLY A 56 -2.77 -4.10 -7.06
CA GLY A 56 -4.21 -3.93 -7.08
C GLY A 56 -4.71 -3.84 -8.51
N ILE A 57 -6.00 -4.02 -8.69
CA ILE A 57 -6.69 -3.84 -9.95
C ILE A 57 -7.34 -2.45 -9.99
N THR A 58 -7.50 -1.89 -11.19
CA THR A 58 -8.35 -0.73 -11.42
C THR A 58 -9.62 -1.18 -12.11
N ILE A 59 -10.77 -0.73 -11.62
CA ILE A 59 -12.08 -0.99 -12.23
C ILE A 59 -12.51 0.33 -12.85
N ASP A 60 -12.79 0.33 -14.16
CA ASP A 60 -13.32 1.50 -14.84
C ASP A 60 -14.84 1.66 -14.63
N ALA A 61 -15.42 2.71 -15.22
CA ALA A 61 -16.85 3.00 -15.08
C ALA A 61 -17.74 1.94 -15.75
N ASP A 62 -17.20 1.18 -16.71
CA ASP A 62 -17.88 0.09 -17.40
C ASP A 62 -17.75 -1.25 -16.65
N GLY A 63 -17.07 -1.26 -15.51
CA GLY A 63 -16.87 -2.45 -14.67
C GLY A 63 -15.73 -3.37 -15.14
N VAL A 64 -14.88 -2.90 -16.05
CA VAL A 64 -13.77 -3.70 -16.58
C VAL A 64 -12.57 -3.63 -15.64
N ILE A 65 -12.03 -4.80 -15.32
CA ILE A 65 -10.85 -4.97 -14.48
C ILE A 65 -9.58 -4.83 -15.33
N ALA A 66 -8.73 -3.87 -14.99
CA ALA A 66 -7.44 -3.64 -15.63
C ALA A 66 -6.28 -3.66 -14.64
N ALA A 67 -5.08 -3.95 -15.15
CA ALA A 67 -3.84 -3.80 -14.39
C ALA A 67 -3.69 -2.34 -13.92
N PRO A 68 -3.14 -2.12 -12.71
CA PRO A 68 -3.18 -0.80 -12.10
C PRO A 68 -2.37 0.19 -12.93
N PHE A 69 -2.94 1.38 -13.14
CA PHE A 69 -2.22 2.48 -13.74
C PHE A 69 -0.98 2.80 -12.88
N ARG A 70 0.21 2.72 -13.49
CA ARG A 70 1.46 3.08 -12.81
C ARG A 70 1.44 4.58 -12.57
N VAL A 71 1.24 5.00 -11.33
CA VAL A 71 1.46 6.40 -10.97
C VAL A 71 2.95 6.60 -10.87
N THR A 72 3.54 7.35 -11.81
CA THR A 72 4.92 7.82 -11.72
C THR A 72 5.04 8.71 -10.50
N GLN A 73 5.53 8.17 -9.39
CA GLN A 73 5.81 8.96 -8.19
C GLN A 73 7.03 9.82 -8.49
N ASN A 74 6.82 11.15 -8.52
CA ASN A 74 7.88 12.13 -8.65
C ASN A 74 8.69 12.12 -7.35
N SER A 75 9.74 11.29 -7.31
CA SER A 75 10.65 10.99 -6.19
C SER A 75 10.05 10.20 -5.01
N SER A 76 10.53 8.96 -4.84
CA SER A 76 10.15 8.06 -3.73
C SER A 76 10.44 8.66 -2.34
N GLN A 77 11.52 9.45 -2.22
CA GLN A 77 11.92 10.06 -0.96
C GLN A 77 10.93 11.13 -0.47
N LEU A 78 10.38 11.97 -1.35
CA LEU A 78 9.38 12.97 -0.95
C LEU A 78 8.07 12.30 -0.53
N ASN A 79 7.65 11.25 -1.24
CA ASN A 79 6.47 10.48 -0.87
C ASN A 79 6.64 9.82 0.50
N GLN A 80 7.81 9.24 0.79
CA GLN A 80 8.10 8.64 2.09
C GLN A 80 8.05 9.68 3.22
N ARG A 81 8.66 10.86 3.04
CA ARG A 81 8.60 11.95 4.04
C ARG A 81 7.17 12.44 4.26
N ARG A 82 6.37 12.53 3.21
CA ARG A 82 4.94 12.89 3.30
C ARG A 82 4.17 11.88 4.15
N LEU A 83 4.37 10.58 3.92
CA LEU A 83 3.72 9.52 4.69
C LEU A 83 4.13 9.57 6.17
N GLN A 84 5.42 9.78 6.45
CA GLN A 84 5.93 9.91 7.82
C GLN A 84 5.29 11.09 8.57
N ALA A 85 5.18 12.25 7.91
CA ALA A 85 4.56 13.43 8.51
C ALA A 85 3.07 13.21 8.81
N LEU A 86 2.32 12.63 7.85
CA LEU A 86 0.90 12.33 8.04
C LEU A 86 0.66 11.35 9.18
N ALA A 87 1.49 10.30 9.27
CA ALA A 87 1.37 9.33 10.35
C ALA A 87 1.73 9.93 11.72
N ALA A 88 2.73 10.82 11.78
CA ALA A 88 3.11 11.49 13.02
C ALA A 88 2.03 12.47 13.53
N GLU A 89 1.21 13.02 12.64
CA GLU A 89 0.07 13.87 13.00
C GLU A 89 -1.15 13.04 13.44
N ALA A 90 -1.44 11.95 12.73
CA ALA A 90 -2.66 11.19 12.93
C ALA A 90 -2.57 10.09 13.99
N LEU A 91 -1.36 9.58 14.29
CA LEU A 91 -1.17 8.40 15.13
C LEU A 91 -0.40 8.71 16.41
N PRO A 92 -0.77 8.04 17.52
CA PRO A 92 0.06 7.99 18.72
C PRO A 92 1.48 7.49 18.44
N ALA A 93 2.46 7.99 19.21
CA ALA A 93 3.89 7.70 18.99
C ALA A 93 4.25 6.21 19.11
N ASP A 94 3.54 5.47 19.96
CA ASP A 94 3.69 4.03 20.16
C ASP A 94 3.14 3.22 18.97
N VAL A 95 2.03 3.64 18.37
CA VAL A 95 1.43 3.02 17.18
C VAL A 95 2.28 3.29 15.94
N ASN A 96 2.77 4.53 15.79
CA ASN A 96 3.60 4.96 14.67
C ASN A 96 4.99 4.29 14.64
N ARG A 97 5.41 3.67 15.76
CA ARG A 97 6.64 2.89 15.82
C ARG A 97 6.44 1.51 15.16
N LYS A 98 7.44 1.08 14.39
CA LYS A 98 7.53 -0.30 13.90
C LYS A 98 7.66 -1.31 15.05
N SER A 99 6.92 -2.40 14.96
CA SER A 99 7.00 -3.56 15.85
C SER A 99 6.90 -4.83 15.03
N GLU A 100 7.88 -5.73 15.14
CA GLU A 100 7.80 -7.06 14.50
C GLU A 100 6.76 -7.97 15.19
N PHE A 101 6.30 -7.60 16.38
CA PHE A 101 5.45 -8.44 17.22
C PHE A 101 4.49 -7.60 18.07
N ARG A 102 3.54 -6.93 17.42
CA ARG A 102 2.46 -6.20 18.09
C ARG A 102 1.33 -7.18 18.42
N LYS A 103 0.88 -7.16 19.67
CA LYS A 103 -0.22 -8.00 20.19
C LYS A 103 -1.48 -7.15 20.33
N ILE A 104 -2.61 -7.72 19.97
CA ILE A 104 -3.92 -7.06 20.08
C ILE A 104 -4.88 -8.06 20.71
N SER A 105 -5.36 -7.72 21.90
CA SER A 105 -6.45 -8.43 22.57
C SER A 105 -7.76 -8.15 21.84
N LEU A 106 -8.46 -9.20 21.42
CA LEU A 106 -9.78 -9.07 20.78
C LEU A 106 -10.85 -8.66 21.80
N VAL A 107 -10.73 -9.10 23.06
CA VAL A 107 -11.66 -8.72 24.13
C VAL A 107 -11.51 -7.24 24.50
N GLU A 108 -10.28 -6.73 24.64
CA GLU A 108 -10.07 -5.30 24.90
C GLU A 108 -10.46 -4.43 23.72
N LEU A 109 -10.16 -4.89 22.49
CA LEU A 109 -10.59 -4.21 21.28
C LEU A 109 -12.11 -4.07 21.21
N GLU A 110 -12.85 -5.13 21.55
CA GLU A 110 -14.31 -5.09 21.62
C GLU A 110 -14.81 -4.07 22.66
N LYS A 111 -14.22 -4.07 23.87
CA LYS A 111 -14.57 -3.10 24.93
C LYS A 111 -14.35 -1.66 24.47
N ILE A 112 -13.25 -1.38 23.77
CA ILE A 112 -12.97 -0.07 23.20
C ILE A 112 -14.05 0.28 22.17
N CYS A 113 -14.38 -0.64 21.26
CA CYS A 113 -15.42 -0.40 20.26
C CYS A 113 -16.78 -0.11 20.89
N GLN A 114 -17.17 -0.86 21.92
CA GLN A 114 -18.41 -0.64 22.68
C GLN A 114 -18.42 0.73 23.35
N ALA A 115 -17.29 1.17 23.91
CA ALA A 115 -17.17 2.48 24.54
C ALA A 115 -17.39 3.62 23.53
N TYR A 116 -16.79 3.57 22.35
CA TYR A 116 -17.00 4.56 21.28
C TYR A 116 -18.42 4.50 20.72
N GLN A 117 -18.97 3.29 20.55
CA GLN A 117 -20.36 3.11 20.12
C GLN A 117 -21.35 3.75 21.10
N SER A 118 -21.15 3.57 22.42
CA SER A 118 -22.01 4.17 23.46
C SER A 118 -21.98 5.70 23.46
N LYS A 119 -20.87 6.30 23.02
CA LYS A 119 -20.68 7.74 22.88
C LYS A 119 -21.13 8.27 21.53
N ASN A 120 -21.47 7.39 20.59
CA ASN A 120 -21.75 7.72 19.19
C ASN A 120 -20.60 8.50 18.52
N GLU A 121 -19.35 8.14 18.86
CA GLU A 121 -18.13 8.75 18.32
C GLU A 121 -17.50 7.82 17.27
N PRO A 122 -16.87 8.37 16.22
CA PRO A 122 -16.14 7.55 15.25
C PRO A 122 -14.93 6.88 15.91
N LEU A 123 -14.64 5.64 15.50
CA LEU A 123 -13.43 4.95 15.94
C LEU A 123 -12.18 5.69 15.46
N PRO A 124 -11.17 5.85 16.32
CA PRO A 124 -9.95 6.51 15.92
C PRO A 124 -9.13 5.60 14.98
N PRO A 125 -8.25 6.17 14.12
CA PRO A 125 -7.53 5.42 13.10
C PRO A 125 -6.73 4.23 13.64
N GLU A 126 -6.11 4.37 14.81
CA GLU A 126 -5.35 3.31 15.46
C GLU A 126 -6.20 2.10 15.83
N VAL A 127 -7.49 2.27 16.13
CA VAL A 127 -8.40 1.15 16.39
C VAL A 127 -8.89 0.57 15.07
N LEU A 128 -9.28 1.44 14.12
CA LEU A 128 -9.80 1.04 12.82
C LEU A 128 -8.80 0.18 12.01
N TYR A 129 -7.50 0.46 12.14
CA TYR A 129 -6.42 -0.24 11.43
C TYR A 129 -5.62 -1.19 12.35
N LEU A 130 -6.22 -1.66 13.44
CA LEU A 130 -5.62 -2.64 14.37
C LEU A 130 -4.18 -2.28 14.75
N ALA A 131 -3.99 -1.04 15.16
CA ALA A 131 -2.70 -0.44 15.50
C ALA A 131 -1.62 -0.72 14.44
N GLY A 132 -1.96 -0.67 13.15
CA GLY A 132 -1.03 -0.85 12.06
C GLY A 132 -0.58 -2.29 11.81
N LEU A 133 -1.28 -3.29 12.36
CA LEU A 133 -0.99 -4.70 12.14
C LEU A 133 -1.10 -5.03 10.65
N THR A 134 -0.03 -5.50 10.03
CA THR A 134 0.01 -5.77 8.57
C THR A 134 -0.29 -7.22 8.22
N ARG A 135 -0.08 -8.14 9.17
CA ARG A 135 -0.31 -9.58 9.02
C ARG A 135 -0.52 -10.21 10.39
N ILE A 136 -1.38 -11.22 10.46
CA ILE A 136 -1.53 -12.07 11.64
C ILE A 136 -0.61 -13.28 11.46
N ASP A 137 0.45 -13.34 12.26
CA ASP A 137 1.38 -14.47 12.29
C ASP A 137 1.06 -15.47 13.40
N TYR A 138 0.44 -14.98 14.49
CA TYR A 138 0.16 -15.77 15.67
C TYR A 138 -1.24 -15.47 16.22
N LEU A 139 -1.87 -16.51 16.75
CA LEU A 139 -3.09 -16.44 17.55
C LEU A 139 -2.78 -17.08 18.92
N PHE A 140 -2.92 -16.32 19.99
CA PHE A 140 -2.79 -16.80 21.36
C PHE A 140 -4.15 -16.93 22.00
N VAL A 141 -4.33 -18.01 22.76
CA VAL A 141 -5.51 -18.26 23.58
C VAL A 141 -5.08 -18.10 25.04
N ASP A 142 -5.51 -17.00 25.67
CA ASP A 142 -5.31 -16.77 27.09
C ASP A 142 -6.52 -17.33 27.85
N ARG A 143 -6.34 -18.50 28.47
CA ARG A 143 -7.40 -19.16 29.23
C ARG A 143 -7.66 -18.52 30.60
N GLU A 144 -6.67 -17.85 31.17
CA GLU A 144 -6.79 -17.23 32.49
C GLU A 144 -7.69 -15.99 32.41
N HIS A 145 -7.48 -15.18 31.38
CA HIS A 145 -8.26 -13.96 31.15
C HIS A 145 -9.43 -14.16 30.16
N ASN A 146 -9.60 -15.37 29.63
CA ASN A 146 -10.58 -15.73 28.60
C ASN A 146 -10.50 -14.78 27.38
N ASP A 147 -9.30 -14.65 26.82
CA ASP A 147 -8.99 -13.72 25.74
C ASP A 147 -8.35 -14.42 24.55
N LEU A 148 -8.56 -13.83 23.37
CA LEU A 148 -7.94 -14.21 22.12
C LEU A 148 -7.08 -13.05 21.64
N ILE A 149 -5.79 -13.31 21.45
CA ILE A 149 -4.81 -12.28 21.11
C ILE A 149 -4.23 -12.60 19.74
N ILE A 150 -4.42 -11.69 18.78
CA ILE A 150 -3.73 -11.75 17.49
C ILE A 150 -2.40 -11.02 17.57
N ALA A 151 -1.37 -11.55 16.89
CA ALA A 151 -0.07 -10.89 16.86
C ALA A 151 0.66 -11.04 15.53
N GLY A 152 1.52 -10.07 15.26
CA GLY A 152 2.36 -10.05 14.07
C GLY A 152 3.06 -8.71 13.84
N PRO A 153 3.64 -8.51 12.66
CA PRO A 153 4.33 -7.28 12.30
C PRO A 153 3.36 -6.11 12.11
N ALA A 154 3.70 -4.98 12.69
CA ALA A 154 2.94 -3.75 12.64
C ALA A 154 3.85 -2.54 12.47
N GLU A 155 3.33 -1.48 11.86
CA GLU A 155 4.08 -0.24 11.62
C GLU A 155 3.13 0.96 11.56
N GLY A 156 3.71 2.17 11.59
CA GLY A 156 2.96 3.38 11.30
C GLY A 156 2.38 3.33 9.87
N PHE A 157 1.22 3.93 9.69
CA PHE A 157 0.49 3.91 8.43
C PHE A 157 -0.08 5.30 8.09
N ALA A 158 -0.24 5.56 6.80
CA ALA A 158 -0.83 6.80 6.30
C ALA A 158 -1.45 6.61 4.92
N ALA A 159 -2.32 7.54 4.53
CA ALA A 159 -2.89 7.57 3.19
C ALA A 159 -1.85 7.97 2.13
N ASN A 160 -1.69 7.12 1.11
CA ASN A 160 -0.86 7.41 -0.05
C ASN A 160 -1.54 8.42 -1.00
N ALA A 161 -0.87 8.75 -2.11
CA ALA A 161 -1.40 9.72 -3.09
C ALA A 161 -2.71 9.26 -3.75
N GLN A 162 -2.97 7.94 -3.75
CA GLN A 162 -4.19 7.31 -4.25
C GLN A 162 -5.23 7.10 -3.15
N ASN A 163 -5.07 7.77 -2.00
CA ASN A 163 -5.94 7.68 -0.83
C ASN A 163 -6.10 6.25 -0.27
N ARG A 164 -5.09 5.39 -0.47
CA ARG A 164 -5.02 4.06 0.13
C ARG A 164 -4.15 4.13 1.38
N VAL A 165 -4.62 3.56 2.47
CA VAL A 165 -3.82 3.47 3.71
C VAL A 165 -2.78 2.37 3.56
N VAL A 166 -1.51 2.75 3.75
CA VAL A 166 -0.36 1.85 3.60
C VAL A 166 0.63 2.09 4.74
N GLY A 167 1.33 1.04 5.14
CA GLY A 167 2.46 1.10 6.06
C GLY A 167 3.60 1.94 5.49
N ILE A 168 4.24 2.72 6.34
CA ILE A 168 5.25 3.72 5.94
C ILE A 168 6.54 3.07 5.46
N GLU A 169 6.96 1.97 6.08
CA GLU A 169 8.22 1.30 5.73
C GLU A 169 7.99 0.21 4.68
N SER A 170 7.01 -0.67 4.89
CA SER A 170 6.82 -1.82 4.00
C SER A 170 5.97 -1.51 2.77
N GLY A 171 5.13 -0.47 2.82
CA GLY A 171 4.10 -0.19 1.82
C GLY A 171 2.92 -1.17 1.83
N ARG A 172 2.88 -2.11 2.78
CA ARG A 172 1.76 -3.06 2.92
C ARG A 172 0.56 -2.38 3.59
N PRO A 173 -0.67 -2.66 3.15
CA PRO A 173 -1.85 -2.16 3.84
C PRO A 173 -1.96 -2.79 5.24
N PRO A 174 -2.25 -2.00 6.29
CA PRO A 174 -2.62 -2.56 7.59
C PRO A 174 -4.00 -3.23 7.51
N ILE A 175 -4.23 -4.21 8.37
CA ILE A 175 -5.49 -4.92 8.51
C ILE A 175 -6.53 -3.94 9.07
N ARG A 176 -7.69 -3.89 8.42
CA ARG A 176 -8.82 -3.10 8.89
C ARG A 176 -9.76 -3.92 9.75
N LEU A 177 -10.32 -3.28 10.77
CA LEU A 177 -11.28 -3.88 11.68
C LEU A 177 -12.57 -4.31 10.96
N ASP A 178 -13.09 -3.52 10.03
CA ASP A 178 -14.30 -3.87 9.27
C ASP A 178 -14.09 -5.11 8.39
N ASP A 179 -12.93 -5.22 7.74
CA ASP A 179 -12.59 -6.41 6.95
C ASP A 179 -12.44 -7.66 7.84
N LEU A 180 -11.81 -7.52 9.03
CA LEU A 180 -11.68 -8.62 9.98
C LEU A 180 -13.06 -9.10 10.47
N VAL A 181 -13.97 -8.18 10.77
CA VAL A 181 -15.34 -8.52 11.18
C VAL A 181 -16.10 -9.22 10.07
N VAL A 182 -16.02 -8.72 8.82
CA VAL A 182 -16.68 -9.39 7.68
C VAL A 182 -16.08 -10.77 7.45
N ALA A 183 -14.77 -10.94 7.59
CA ALA A 183 -14.12 -12.25 7.47
C ALA A 183 -14.66 -13.24 8.51
N PHE A 184 -14.76 -12.84 9.79
CA PHE A 184 -15.33 -13.69 10.84
C PHE A 184 -16.80 -14.02 10.58
N GLN A 185 -17.63 -13.03 10.21
CA GLN A 185 -19.04 -13.26 9.89
C GLN A 185 -19.24 -14.20 8.69
N SER A 186 -18.35 -14.11 7.70
CA SER A 186 -18.40 -14.99 6.52
C SER A 186 -18.07 -16.43 6.90
N GLN A 187 -17.04 -16.62 7.73
CA GLN A 187 -16.65 -17.95 8.23
C GLN A 187 -17.71 -18.56 9.16
N ASP A 188 -18.30 -17.77 10.06
CA ASP A 188 -19.37 -18.22 10.97
C ASP A 188 -20.61 -18.73 10.20
N ARG A 189 -20.91 -18.11 9.06
CA ARG A 189 -21.98 -18.54 8.16
C ARG A 189 -21.60 -19.71 7.24
N GLY A 190 -20.38 -20.24 7.35
CA GLY A 190 -19.87 -21.30 6.48
C GLY A 190 -19.72 -20.88 5.02
N LEU A 191 -19.55 -19.58 4.76
CA LEU A 191 -19.39 -19.06 3.41
C LEU A 191 -17.95 -19.26 2.93
N VAL A 192 -17.82 -19.76 1.70
CA VAL A 192 -16.52 -19.90 1.04
C VAL A 192 -16.22 -18.62 0.27
N THR A 193 -15.24 -17.87 0.74
CA THR A 193 -14.74 -16.68 0.06
C THR A 193 -13.97 -17.07 -1.20
N GLY A 194 -14.35 -16.51 -2.34
CA GLY A 194 -13.63 -16.77 -3.59
C GLY A 194 -14.08 -15.88 -4.74
N CYS A 195 -13.26 -15.82 -5.79
CA CYS A 195 -13.59 -15.19 -7.06
C CYS A 195 -13.49 -16.21 -8.20
N SER A 196 -14.38 -16.09 -9.19
CA SER A 196 -14.29 -16.84 -10.44
C SER A 196 -14.16 -15.88 -11.61
N PHE A 197 -13.33 -16.26 -12.58
CA PHE A 197 -13.20 -15.61 -13.88
C PHE A 197 -13.72 -16.61 -14.91
N ASP A 198 -14.97 -16.41 -15.33
CA ASP A 198 -15.68 -17.34 -16.17
C ASP A 198 -15.64 -16.85 -17.63
N ALA A 199 -15.00 -17.65 -18.49
CA ALA A 199 -14.99 -17.37 -19.92
C ALA A 199 -16.37 -17.64 -20.53
N LYS A 200 -16.82 -16.76 -21.43
CA LYS A 200 -18.09 -16.91 -22.12
C LYS A 200 -18.11 -18.22 -22.92
N PRO A 201 -19.17 -19.05 -22.85
CA PRO A 201 -19.23 -20.34 -23.53
C PRO A 201 -18.96 -20.26 -25.04
N GLU A 202 -19.45 -19.19 -25.69
CA GLU A 202 -19.22 -18.90 -27.10
C GLU A 202 -17.74 -18.64 -27.44
N ASN A 203 -17.01 -17.98 -26.55
CA ASN A 203 -15.59 -17.68 -26.74
C ASN A 203 -14.74 -18.92 -26.46
N LEU A 204 -15.13 -19.75 -25.49
CA LEU A 204 -14.51 -21.06 -25.27
C LEU A 204 -14.64 -21.96 -26.50
N ALA A 205 -15.80 -21.98 -27.16
CA ALA A 205 -16.00 -22.76 -28.38
C ALA A 205 -15.07 -22.29 -29.52
N LYS A 206 -14.97 -20.97 -29.75
CA LYS A 206 -14.06 -20.36 -30.73
C LYS A 206 -12.59 -20.65 -30.39
N MET A 207 -12.21 -20.59 -29.12
CA MET A 207 -10.86 -20.90 -28.66
C MET A 207 -10.51 -22.36 -28.94
N ASN A 208 -11.41 -23.29 -28.62
CA ASN A 208 -11.22 -24.72 -28.88
C ASN A 208 -11.09 -25.01 -30.39
N GLU A 209 -11.86 -24.32 -31.24
CA GLU A 209 -11.71 -24.41 -32.70
C GLU A 209 -10.35 -23.88 -33.17
N TYR A 210 -9.91 -22.72 -32.65
CA TYR A 210 -8.61 -22.15 -32.97
C TYR A 210 -7.46 -23.08 -32.57
N ILE A 211 -7.50 -23.64 -31.35
CA ILE A 211 -6.52 -24.63 -30.88
C ILE A 211 -6.48 -25.82 -31.83
N ARG A 212 -7.63 -26.41 -32.19
CA ARG A 212 -7.69 -27.54 -33.13
C ARG A 212 -7.03 -27.24 -34.47
N ARG A 213 -7.18 -26.02 -34.98
CA ARG A 213 -6.58 -25.58 -36.26
C ARG A 213 -5.09 -25.26 -36.17
N THR A 214 -4.60 -24.90 -34.98
CA THR A 214 -3.23 -24.39 -34.78
C THR A 214 -2.36 -25.27 -33.88
N ASN A 215 -2.79 -26.48 -33.51
CA ASN A 215 -2.06 -27.39 -32.62
C ASN A 215 -0.89 -28.16 -33.29
N ASN A 216 -0.12 -27.50 -34.16
CA ASN A 216 1.08 -28.08 -34.76
C ASN A 216 2.35 -27.55 -34.07
N ALA A 217 3.42 -28.34 -34.13
CA ALA A 217 4.73 -27.93 -33.59
C ALA A 217 5.18 -26.61 -34.22
N SER A 218 5.62 -25.67 -33.40
CA SER A 218 5.95 -24.31 -33.83
C SER A 218 7.11 -23.72 -33.06
N SER A 219 7.73 -22.68 -33.62
CA SER A 219 8.75 -21.89 -32.92
C SER A 219 8.14 -21.14 -31.71
N ALA A 220 9.00 -20.69 -30.79
CA ALA A 220 8.58 -19.91 -29.63
C ALA A 220 7.88 -18.58 -30.02
N ALA A 221 8.32 -17.94 -31.11
CA ALA A 221 7.69 -16.70 -31.59
C ALA A 221 6.25 -16.96 -32.06
N THR A 222 6.03 -18.00 -32.86
CA THR A 222 4.69 -18.38 -33.31
C THR A 222 3.80 -18.82 -32.14
N ALA A 223 4.35 -19.49 -31.13
CA ALA A 223 3.62 -19.84 -29.93
C ALA A 223 3.15 -18.58 -29.17
N ALA A 224 4.00 -17.55 -29.05
CA ALA A 224 3.63 -16.29 -28.42
C ALA A 224 2.47 -15.58 -29.15
N ASP A 225 2.51 -15.53 -30.48
CA ASP A 225 1.42 -14.95 -31.29
C ASP A 225 0.11 -15.74 -31.15
N ARG A 226 0.19 -17.08 -31.06
CA ARG A 226 -0.96 -17.94 -30.79
C ARG A 226 -1.57 -17.64 -29.43
N PHE A 227 -0.77 -17.52 -28.37
CA PHE A 227 -1.27 -17.16 -27.04
C PHE A 227 -1.95 -15.79 -27.03
N LYS A 228 -1.38 -14.80 -27.73
CA LYS A 228 -2.01 -13.48 -27.88
C LYS A 228 -3.36 -13.58 -28.60
N THR A 229 -3.43 -14.38 -29.65
CA THR A 229 -4.68 -14.63 -30.40
C THR A 229 -5.71 -15.35 -29.52
N MET A 230 -5.30 -16.36 -28.75
CA MET A 230 -6.17 -17.07 -27.80
C MET A 230 -6.74 -16.10 -26.75
N ALA A 231 -5.92 -15.20 -26.20
CA ALA A 231 -6.38 -14.18 -25.26
C ALA A 231 -7.42 -13.23 -25.89
N GLN A 232 -7.20 -12.83 -27.15
CA GLN A 232 -8.17 -12.02 -27.89
C GLN A 232 -9.50 -12.75 -28.15
N ILE A 233 -9.44 -14.06 -28.45
CA ILE A 233 -10.64 -14.90 -28.66
C ILE A 233 -11.43 -15.06 -27.36
N LEU A 234 -10.75 -15.34 -26.25
CA LEU A 234 -11.40 -15.44 -24.93
C LEU A 234 -12.09 -14.12 -24.56
N GLY A 235 -11.46 -12.99 -24.86
CA GLY A 235 -12.03 -11.66 -24.66
C GLY A 235 -12.34 -11.38 -23.19
N MET A 236 -13.34 -10.53 -22.95
CA MET A 236 -13.82 -10.21 -21.60
C MET A 236 -14.50 -11.43 -20.97
N GLN A 237 -14.14 -11.68 -19.71
CA GLN A 237 -14.68 -12.76 -18.89
C GLN A 237 -15.64 -12.19 -17.86
N ASP A 238 -16.62 -12.98 -17.46
CA ASP A 238 -17.54 -12.61 -16.40
C ASP A 238 -16.88 -12.90 -15.06
N VAL A 239 -16.90 -11.92 -14.15
CA VAL A 239 -16.25 -12.02 -12.85
C VAL A 239 -17.31 -12.11 -11.78
N SER A 240 -17.24 -13.16 -10.96
CA SER A 240 -18.12 -13.34 -9.81
C SER A 240 -17.30 -13.40 -8.53
N VAL A 241 -17.77 -12.71 -7.49
CA VAL A 241 -17.20 -12.75 -6.13
C VAL A 241 -18.23 -13.38 -5.22
N THR A 242 -17.79 -14.36 -4.43
CA THR A 242 -18.65 -15.16 -3.55
C THR A 242 -18.12 -15.16 -2.13
N GLY A 243 -19.02 -15.44 -1.20
CA GLY A 243 -18.70 -15.67 0.21
C GLY A 243 -18.59 -14.43 1.09
N VAL A 244 -18.72 -13.23 0.54
CA VAL A 244 -18.72 -11.97 1.30
C VAL A 244 -19.78 -10.99 0.78
N PRO A 245 -20.30 -10.06 1.59
CA PRO A 245 -21.27 -9.06 1.13
C PRO A 245 -20.67 -8.15 0.05
N ALA A 246 -21.33 -8.02 -1.10
CA ALA A 246 -20.83 -7.25 -2.26
C ALA A 246 -20.55 -5.76 -1.97
N GLY A 247 -21.26 -5.17 -1.00
CA GLY A 247 -21.05 -3.77 -0.57
C GLY A 247 -19.93 -3.57 0.46
N SER A 248 -19.30 -4.65 0.93
CA SER A 248 -18.21 -4.57 1.92
C SER A 248 -16.91 -4.07 1.28
N HIS A 249 -16.06 -3.42 2.08
CA HIS A 249 -14.69 -3.14 1.66
C HIS A 249 -13.92 -4.44 1.37
N TYR A 250 -14.15 -5.48 2.18
CA TYR A 250 -13.54 -6.79 2.00
C TYR A 250 -13.80 -7.39 0.60
N ALA A 251 -15.03 -7.29 0.08
CA ALA A 251 -15.35 -7.75 -1.28
C ALA A 251 -14.60 -6.99 -2.38
N ARG A 252 -14.23 -5.73 -2.15
CA ARG A 252 -13.49 -4.90 -3.13
C ARG A 252 -12.02 -5.28 -3.23
N ILE A 253 -11.46 -5.90 -2.19
CA ILE A 253 -10.03 -6.24 -2.11
C ILE A 253 -9.73 -7.73 -2.38
N LEU A 254 -10.76 -8.54 -2.61
CA LEU A 254 -10.67 -9.93 -3.11
C LEU A 254 -10.50 -9.96 -4.64
#